data_AF-A0AAW1PQI3-F1
#
_entry.id   AF-A0AAW1PQI3-F1
#
_cell.length_a   1.000
_cell.length_b   1.000
_cell.length_c   1.000
_cell.angle_alpha   90.00
_cell.angle_beta   90.00
_cell.angle_gamma   90.00
#
_symmetry.space_group_name_H-M   'P 1'
#
loop_
_entity.id
_entity.type
_entity.pdbx_description
1 polymer ?
#
loop_
_entity_poly.entity_id
_entity_poly.type
_entity_poly.pdbx_seq_one_letter_code
_entity_poly.pdbx_strand_id
1 'polypeptide(L)'
;MDITTQVSNSFATIEHTRRAKPSLKTQNCNIAQHSQALQALSNGQPVSYGSTLRVVSHKSRFPPQEPMQAHRSPGYIRNESGSPFSS
;
A
#
# COMPACT_ATOMS: atom_id res chain seq x y z
N MET A 1 -1.93 -2.42 -34.18
CA MET A 1 -2.41 -1.90 -32.88
C MET A 1 -3.79 -2.48 -32.67
N ASP A 2 -3.94 -3.32 -31.67
CA ASP A 2 -5.15 -4.13 -31.49
C ASP A 2 -6.26 -3.33 -30.79
N ILE A 3 -7.52 -3.72 -31.04
CA ILE A 3 -8.70 -3.04 -30.46
C ILE A 3 -8.69 -3.07 -28.93
N THR A 4 -8.18 -4.15 -28.34
CA THR A 4 -8.00 -4.30 -26.88
C THR A 4 -7.05 -3.25 -26.32
N THR A 5 -5.96 -2.97 -27.04
CA THR A 5 -4.97 -1.95 -26.66
C THR A 5 -5.55 -0.55 -26.78
N GLN A 6 -6.34 -0.28 -27.83
CA GLN A 6 -6.98 1.03 -28.00
C GLN A 6 -8.00 1.32 -26.89
N VAL A 7 -8.79 0.31 -26.51
CA VAL A 7 -9.73 0.40 -25.38
C VAL A 7 -8.98 0.57 -24.06
N SER A 8 -7.90 -0.19 -23.82
CA SER A 8 -7.08 -0.03 -22.61
C SER A 8 -6.48 1.38 -22.49
N ASN A 9 -5.99 1.94 -23.60
CA ASN A 9 -5.40 3.27 -23.64
C ASN A 9 -6.44 4.38 -23.41
N SER A 10 -7.66 4.23 -23.95
CA SER A 10 -8.74 5.19 -23.72
C SER A 10 -9.16 5.22 -22.25
N PHE A 11 -9.34 4.05 -21.62
CA PHE A 11 -9.62 3.95 -20.19
C PHE A 11 -8.49 4.53 -19.34
N ALA A 12 -7.23 4.24 -19.67
CA ALA A 12 -6.09 4.78 -18.93
C ALA A 12 -6.05 6.33 -18.98
N THR A 13 -6.36 6.93 -20.13
CA THR A 13 -6.39 8.39 -20.31
C THR A 13 -7.49 9.05 -19.47
N ILE A 14 -8.69 8.46 -19.46
CA ILE A 14 -9.80 8.93 -18.60
C ILE A 14 -9.41 8.83 -17.12
N GLU A 15 -8.79 7.72 -16.73
CA GLU A 15 -8.37 7.50 -15.35
C GLU A 15 -7.22 8.42 -14.88
N HIS A 16 -6.36 8.89 -15.79
CA HIS A 16 -5.28 9.85 -15.48
C HIS A 16 -5.78 11.30 -15.35
N THR A 17 -6.82 11.66 -16.10
CA THR A 17 -7.40 13.01 -16.07
C THR A 17 -8.31 13.25 -14.86
N ARG A 18 -8.85 12.20 -14.23
CA ARG A 18 -9.46 12.27 -12.88
C ARG A 18 -8.39 12.68 -11.86
N ARG A 19 -8.43 13.95 -11.43
CA ARG A 19 -7.52 14.54 -10.44
C ARG A 19 -7.30 13.64 -9.20
N ALA A 20 -6.07 13.69 -8.69
CA ALA A 20 -5.56 13.20 -7.40
C ALA A 20 -6.46 12.17 -6.70
N LYS A 21 -6.33 10.90 -7.09
CA LYS A 21 -6.96 9.80 -6.35
C LYS A 21 -6.27 9.68 -4.98
N PRO A 22 -7.03 9.61 -3.87
CA PRO A 22 -6.43 9.24 -2.60
C PRO A 22 -5.78 7.86 -2.73
N SER A 23 -4.64 7.64 -2.06
CA SER A 23 -3.87 6.38 -2.10
C SER A 23 -4.59 5.17 -1.49
N LEU A 24 -5.89 5.31 -1.20
CA LEU A 24 -6.76 4.33 -0.60
C LEU A 24 -7.30 3.40 -1.68
N LYS A 25 -7.05 2.10 -1.54
CA LYS A 25 -7.63 1.08 -2.42
C LYS A 25 -9.06 0.77 -1.98
N THR A 26 -9.26 0.57 -0.68
CA THR A 26 -10.57 0.20 -0.10
C THR A 26 -10.60 0.55 1.39
N GLN A 27 -11.77 0.91 1.90
CA GLN A 27 -12.04 1.04 3.34
C GLN A 27 -13.36 0.34 3.68
N ASN A 28 -13.45 -0.28 4.85
CA ASN A 28 -14.68 -0.96 5.29
C ASN A 28 -15.75 0.02 5.82
N CYS A 29 -15.32 1.12 6.46
CA CYS A 29 -16.19 2.15 7.00
C CYS A 29 -15.57 3.55 6.84
N ASN A 30 -16.42 4.57 6.87
CA ASN A 30 -15.97 5.96 6.79
C ASN A 30 -15.43 6.45 8.16
N ILE A 31 -14.58 7.49 8.14
CA ILE A 31 -13.98 8.11 9.34
C ILE A 31 -15.06 8.53 10.34
N ALA A 32 -16.11 9.21 9.87
CA ALA A 32 -17.17 9.75 10.73
C ALA A 32 -17.92 8.66 11.50
N GLN A 33 -18.18 7.51 10.87
CA GLN A 33 -18.86 6.38 11.50
C GLN A 33 -17.98 5.73 12.57
N HIS A 34 -16.69 5.56 12.27
CA HIS A 34 -15.72 5.04 13.22
C HIS A 34 -15.54 5.98 14.43
N SER A 35 -15.44 7.30 14.20
CA SER A 35 -15.33 8.27 15.30
C SER A 35 -16.57 8.29 16.18
N GLN A 36 -17.75 8.16 15.60
CA GLN A 36 -19.00 8.09 16.35
C GLN A 36 -19.08 6.82 17.21
N ALA A 37 -18.67 5.67 16.66
CA ALA A 37 -18.61 4.41 17.40
C ALA A 37 -17.62 4.47 18.57
N LEU A 38 -16.45 5.10 18.37
CA LEU A 38 -15.46 5.31 19.43
C LEU A 38 -15.98 6.26 20.52
N GLN A 39 -16.70 7.32 20.14
CA GLN A 39 -17.31 8.24 21.11
C GLN A 39 -18.42 7.56 21.92
N ALA A 40 -19.24 6.73 21.30
CA ALA A 40 -20.27 5.98 22.02
C ALA A 40 -19.65 4.97 22.99
N LEU A 41 -18.55 4.31 22.58
CA LEU A 41 -17.79 3.41 23.43
C LEU A 41 -17.18 4.14 24.64
N SER A 42 -16.56 5.31 24.43
CA SER A 42 -15.98 6.10 25.53
C SER A 42 -17.03 6.62 26.51
N ASN A 43 -18.25 6.87 26.02
CA ASN A 43 -19.41 7.21 26.85
C ASN A 43 -20.02 6.00 27.59
N GLY A 44 -19.43 4.81 27.48
CA GLY A 44 -19.89 3.60 28.17
C GLY A 44 -21.11 2.92 27.55
N GLN A 45 -21.47 3.27 26.31
CA GLN A 45 -22.58 2.62 25.62
C GLN A 45 -22.15 1.24 25.07
N PRO A 46 -23.07 0.25 25.02
CA PRO A 46 -22.78 -1.04 24.42
C PRO A 46 -22.65 -0.89 22.90
N VAL A 47 -21.42 -0.92 22.39
CA VAL A 47 -21.10 -0.85 20.96
C VAL A 47 -20.53 -2.18 20.49
N SER A 48 -20.98 -2.67 19.32
CA SER A 48 -20.44 -3.90 18.72
C SER A 48 -18.99 -3.73 18.30
N TYR A 49 -18.17 -4.77 18.50
CA TYR A 49 -16.76 -4.79 18.10
C TYR A 49 -16.56 -4.43 16.62
N GLY A 50 -17.42 -4.95 15.74
CA GLY A 50 -17.35 -4.66 14.30
C GLY A 50 -17.52 -3.17 13.96
N SER A 51 -18.29 -2.43 14.77
CA SER A 51 -18.52 -0.99 14.60
C SER A 51 -17.34 -0.15 15.08
N THR A 52 -16.57 -0.66 16.04
CA THR A 52 -15.37 0.01 16.55
C THR A 52 -14.15 -0.18 15.65
N LEU A 53 -14.11 -1.23 14.82
CA LEU A 53 -12.97 -1.49 13.95
C LEU A 53 -13.06 -0.75 12.61
N ARG A 54 -11.96 -0.13 12.21
CA ARG A 54 -11.78 0.45 10.88
C ARG A 54 -10.54 -0.12 10.21
N VAL A 55 -10.74 -0.70 9.03
CA VAL A 55 -9.70 -1.29 8.19
C VAL A 55 -9.57 -0.46 6.93
N VAL A 56 -8.34 -0.01 6.68
CA VAL A 56 -7.98 0.78 5.51
C VAL A 56 -6.92 0.00 4.73
N SER A 57 -7.21 -0.30 3.47
CA SER A 57 -6.30 -1.00 2.57
C SER A 57 -5.70 -0.03 1.57
N HIS A 58 -4.37 0.01 1.53
CA HIS A 58 -3.61 0.76 0.53
C HIS A 58 -3.19 -0.14 -0.62
N LYS A 59 -3.02 0.45 -1.80
CA LYS A 59 -2.56 -0.29 -2.98
C LYS A 59 -1.03 -0.51 -2.87
N SER A 60 -0.61 -1.75 -2.63
CA SER A 60 0.75 -2.18 -2.96
C SER A 60 0.80 -2.74 -4.38
N ARG A 61 1.86 -2.43 -5.13
CA ARG A 61 2.11 -3.02 -6.45
C ARG A 61 2.79 -4.38 -6.34
N PHE A 62 3.60 -4.58 -5.31
CA PHE A 62 4.43 -5.77 -5.13
C PHE A 62 4.01 -6.50 -3.87
N PRO A 63 3.99 -7.85 -3.89
CA PRO A 63 3.87 -8.62 -2.66
C PRO A 63 5.10 -8.35 -1.77
N PRO A 64 4.99 -8.52 -0.44
CA PRO A 64 6.15 -8.52 0.43
C PRO A 64 7.16 -9.55 -0.06
N GLN A 65 8.38 -9.10 -0.34
CA GLN A 65 9.51 -9.98 -0.67
C GLN A 65 10.48 -9.96 0.50
N GLU A 66 11.12 -11.10 0.75
CA GLU A 66 12.27 -11.11 1.65
C GLU A 66 13.35 -10.17 1.09
N PRO A 67 14.01 -9.38 1.95
CA PRO A 67 15.04 -8.45 1.49
C PRO A 67 16.17 -9.25 0.85
N MET A 68 16.44 -8.97 -0.44
CA MET A 68 17.58 -9.56 -1.11
C MET A 68 18.87 -9.01 -0.48
N GLN A 69 19.76 -9.91 -0.04
CA GLN A 69 21.07 -9.50 0.42
C GLN A 69 21.85 -8.89 -0.75
N ALA A 70 22.02 -7.57 -0.73
CA ALA A 70 22.72 -6.84 -1.79
C ALA A 70 24.21 -7.18 -1.85
N HIS A 71 24.80 -7.58 -0.72
CA HIS A 71 26.21 -7.92 -0.62
C HIS A 71 26.40 -9.27 0.10
N ARG A 72 27.36 -10.05 -0.40
CA ARG A 72 27.89 -11.21 0.32
C ARG A 72 28.79 -10.73 1.46
N SER A 73 29.03 -11.59 2.44
CA SER A 73 29.92 -11.27 3.56
C SER A 73 31.32 -10.83 3.05
N PRO A 74 31.92 -9.77 3.62
CA PRO A 74 33.20 -9.18 3.20
C PRO A 74 34.39 -10.16 3.07
N GLY A 75 34.31 -11.32 3.72
CA GLY A 75 35.36 -12.34 3.64
C GLY A 75 35.33 -13.20 2.37
N TYR A 76 34.20 -13.24 1.65
CA TYR A 76 34.00 -14.13 0.50
C TYR A 76 34.25 -13.46 -0.85
N ILE A 77 34.20 -12.12 -0.91
CA ILE A 77 34.37 -11.39 -2.15
C ILE A 77 35.07 -10.05 -1.87
N ARG A 78 36.05 -9.72 -2.69
CA ARG A 78 36.82 -8.46 -2.65
C ARG A 78 36.77 -7.80 -4.01
N ASN A 79 36.87 -6.49 -4.04
CA ASN A 79 37.03 -5.73 -5.27
C ASN A 79 38.45 -5.90 -5.84
N GLU A 80 38.73 -5.31 -7.00
CA GLU A 80 40.01 -5.42 -7.69
C GLU A 80 41.21 -4.90 -6.88
N SER A 81 40.98 -3.96 -5.96
CA SER A 81 42.00 -3.46 -5.03
C SER A 81 42.13 -4.28 -3.74
N GLY A 82 41.41 -5.39 -3.61
CA GLY A 82 41.45 -6.28 -2.46
C GLY A 82 40.64 -5.81 -1.24
N SER A 83 39.78 -4.81 -1.38
CA SER A 83 38.90 -4.30 -0.32
C SER A 83 37.48 -4.89 -0.39
N PRO A 84 36.72 -4.90 0.72
CA PRO A 84 35.30 -5.24 0.68
C PRO A 84 34.50 -4.30 -0.24
N PHE A 85 33.41 -4.80 -0.84
CA PHE A 85 32.46 -3.94 -1.53
C PHE A 85 31.64 -3.13 -0.52
N SER A 86 31.60 -1.82 -0.70
CA SER A 86 30.70 -0.90 0.05
C SER A 86 29.46 -0.60 -0.78
N SER A 87 28.34 -0.38 -0.08
CA SER A 87 27.18 0.31 -0.64
C SER A 87 27.44 1.80 -0.80
#